data_AF-A0A931AS51-F1
#
_entry.id   AF-A0A931AS51-F1
#
_cell.length_a   1.000
_cell.length_b   1.000
_cell.length_c   1.000
_cell.angle_alpha   90.00
_cell.angle_beta   90.00
_cell.angle_gamma   90.00
#
_symmetry.space_group_name_H-M   'P 1'
#
loop_
_entity.id
_entity.type
_entity.pdbx_description
1 polymer ?
#
loop_
_entity_poly.entity_id
_entity_poly.type
_entity_poly.pdbx_seq_one_letter_code
_entity_poly.pdbx_strand_id
1 'polypeptide(L)'
;MEYFRLSIWFVLIHTFSYIFAGALALKISKDIYESKDRLMDYVRDMSNPKEKSHVGKWFLPAQLLRGLLMSFILYPIIIPLGELSFGMSFLFFFGLVFIFTHIACAAPCSDNIEGFVYLKERYLNKTMFFKFQFEMIIYSSLFGLLVSLIIF
;
A
#
# COMPACT_ATOMS: atom_id res chain seq x y z
N MET A 1 -19.71 0.98 -19.20
CA MET A 1 -18.65 1.98 -19.51
C MET A 1 -18.02 2.52 -18.23
N GLU A 2 -18.82 2.84 -17.21
CA GLU A 2 -18.33 3.36 -15.92
C GLU A 2 -17.46 2.38 -15.12
N TYR A 3 -17.85 1.10 -14.99
CA TYR A 3 -17.07 0.09 -14.24
C TYR A 3 -15.67 -0.16 -14.83
N PHE A 4 -15.57 -0.24 -16.15
CA PHE A 4 -14.29 -0.46 -16.84
C PHE A 4 -13.37 0.75 -16.70
N ARG A 5 -13.93 1.97 -16.86
CA ARG A 5 -13.20 3.22 -16.64
C ARG A 5 -12.72 3.34 -15.19
N LEU A 6 -13.59 3.02 -14.22
CA LEU A 6 -13.25 2.96 -12.80
C LEU A 6 -12.05 2.03 -12.60
N SER A 7 -12.12 0.78 -13.03
CA SER A 7 -11.04 -0.19 -12.82
C SER A 7 -9.72 0.24 -13.46
N ILE A 8 -9.73 0.78 -14.68
CA ILE A 8 -8.49 1.26 -15.31
C ILE A 8 -7.85 2.38 -14.46
N TRP A 9 -8.60 3.44 -14.16
CA TRP A 9 -8.05 4.56 -13.40
C TRP A 9 -7.65 4.15 -12.00
N PHE A 10 -8.44 3.31 -11.35
CA PHE A 10 -8.15 2.78 -10.04
C PHE A 10 -6.83 1.99 -10.03
N VAL A 11 -6.63 1.08 -10.99
CA VAL A 11 -5.38 0.31 -11.11
C VAL A 11 -4.18 1.21 -11.33
N LEU A 12 -4.30 2.19 -12.24
CA LEU A 12 -3.22 3.12 -12.53
C LEU A 12 -2.87 3.99 -11.33
N ILE A 13 -3.87 4.57 -10.67
CA ILE A 13 -3.70 5.38 -9.47
C ILE A 13 -3.11 4.54 -8.34
N HIS A 14 -3.67 3.36 -8.05
CA HIS A 14 -3.16 2.44 -7.06
C HIS A 14 -1.67 2.14 -7.27
N THR A 15 -1.33 1.73 -8.49
CA THR A 15 0.03 1.32 -8.84
C THR A 15 0.99 2.51 -8.76
N PHE A 16 0.58 3.68 -9.28
CA PHE A 16 1.37 4.90 -9.20
C PHE A 16 1.60 5.34 -7.77
N SER A 17 0.54 5.44 -6.96
CA SER A 17 0.63 5.88 -5.56
C SER A 17 1.52 4.94 -4.75
N TYR A 18 1.39 3.63 -4.95
CA TYR A 18 2.21 2.63 -4.26
C TYR A 18 3.69 2.78 -4.63
N ILE A 19 4.01 2.85 -5.92
CA ILE A 19 5.39 2.98 -6.41
C ILE A 19 6.00 4.29 -5.92
N PHE A 20 5.25 5.39 -6.00
CA PHE A 20 5.73 6.70 -5.60
C PHE A 20 6.01 6.76 -4.10
N ALA A 21 5.08 6.26 -3.28
CA ALA A 21 5.26 6.21 -1.83
C ALA A 21 6.47 5.34 -1.45
N GLY A 22 6.59 4.15 -2.04
CA GLY A 22 7.73 3.26 -1.81
C GLY A 22 9.06 3.90 -2.25
N ALA A 23 9.10 4.57 -3.40
CA ALA A 23 10.30 5.26 -3.88
C ALA A 23 10.71 6.43 -2.96
N LEU A 24 9.73 7.15 -2.39
CA LEU A 24 9.97 8.22 -1.43
C LEU A 24 10.44 7.67 -0.08
N ALA A 25 9.77 6.63 0.41
CA ALA A 25 10.10 5.94 1.65
C ALA A 25 11.50 5.33 1.59
N LEU A 26 11.87 4.70 0.47
CA LEU A 26 13.21 4.13 0.24
C LEU A 26 14.33 5.15 0.41
N LYS A 27 14.10 6.46 0.24
CA LYS A 27 15.13 7.48 0.54
C LYS A 27 15.42 7.60 2.04
N ILE A 28 14.46 7.21 2.88
CA ILE A 28 14.46 7.34 4.34
C ILE A 28 14.66 5.97 5.02
N SER A 29 14.31 4.86 4.35
CA SER A 29 14.25 3.51 4.90
C SER A 29 15.23 2.50 4.30
N LYS A 30 16.30 2.94 3.60
CA LYS A 30 17.30 2.03 2.99
C LYS A 30 17.85 0.99 3.96
N ASP A 31 18.06 1.38 5.22
CA ASP A 31 18.55 0.56 6.31
C ASP A 31 17.63 -0.63 6.67
N ILE A 32 16.34 -0.56 6.34
CA ILE A 32 15.37 -1.63 6.58
C ILE A 32 15.55 -2.78 5.57
N TYR A 33 15.92 -2.46 4.33
CA TYR A 33 15.91 -3.41 3.22
C TYR A 33 17.31 -3.85 2.77
N GLU A 34 18.36 -3.12 3.15
CA GLU A 34 19.75 -3.35 2.73
C GLU A 34 20.68 -3.45 3.96
N SER A 35 20.87 -4.67 4.50
CA SER A 35 21.96 -5.00 5.44
C SER A 35 22.03 -6.51 5.72
N LYS A 36 23.05 -6.96 6.47
CA LYS A 36 23.11 -8.35 7.00
C LYS A 36 22.20 -8.54 8.24
N ASP A 37 21.82 -7.44 8.90
CA ASP A 37 21.01 -7.41 10.12
C ASP A 37 19.58 -6.94 9.83
N ARG A 38 19.04 -7.29 8.65
CA ARG A 38 17.68 -6.93 8.25
C ARG A 38 16.69 -7.53 9.23
N LEU A 39 15.87 -6.66 9.83
CA LEU A 39 14.85 -7.10 10.76
C LEU A 39 13.82 -8.01 10.08
N MET A 40 13.49 -7.73 8.81
CA MET A 40 12.57 -8.52 8.00
C MET A 40 13.31 -9.62 7.23
N ASP A 41 13.97 -10.52 7.95
CA ASP A 41 14.74 -11.63 7.38
C ASP A 41 13.91 -12.65 6.58
N TYR A 42 12.58 -12.62 6.73
CA TYR A 42 11.63 -13.46 6.00
C TYR A 42 11.20 -12.90 4.64
N VAL A 43 11.55 -11.65 4.30
CA VAL A 43 11.31 -11.07 2.97
C VAL A 43 12.52 -11.21 2.05
N ARG A 44 12.29 -11.02 0.75
CA ARG A 44 13.34 -11.14 -0.27
C ARG A 44 14.48 -10.13 -0.03
N ASP A 45 15.71 -10.61 -0.17
CA ASP A 45 16.93 -9.81 -0.04
C ASP A 45 17.23 -9.00 -1.30
N MET A 46 17.09 -7.68 -1.20
CA MET A 46 17.36 -6.76 -2.30
C MET A 46 18.86 -6.60 -2.58
N SER A 47 19.74 -7.02 -1.67
CA SER A 47 21.19 -7.09 -1.91
C SER A 47 21.60 -8.37 -2.66
N ASN A 48 20.76 -9.41 -2.66
CA ASN A 48 20.97 -10.63 -3.43
C ASN A 48 20.47 -10.45 -4.88
N PRO A 49 21.33 -10.57 -5.91
CA PRO A 49 20.95 -10.34 -7.30
C PRO A 49 19.80 -11.23 -7.80
N LYS A 50 19.73 -12.50 -7.34
CA LYS A 50 18.69 -13.44 -7.76
C LYS A 50 17.32 -13.04 -7.20
N GLU A 51 17.27 -12.67 -5.93
CA GLU A 51 16.04 -12.29 -5.25
C GLU A 51 15.56 -10.90 -5.71
N LYS A 52 16.49 -9.96 -5.88
CA LYS A 52 16.21 -8.65 -6.52
C LYS A 52 15.61 -8.80 -7.91
N SER A 53 16.14 -9.71 -8.73
CA SER A 53 15.58 -9.98 -10.07
C SER A 53 14.16 -10.53 -10.01
N HIS A 54 13.88 -11.44 -9.07
CA HIS A 54 12.53 -11.95 -8.83
C HIS A 54 11.57 -10.82 -8.45
N VAL A 55 11.92 -9.98 -7.48
CA VAL A 55 11.10 -8.83 -7.07
C VAL A 55 10.88 -7.89 -8.26
N GLY A 56 11.93 -7.51 -8.98
CA GLY A 56 11.82 -6.63 -10.15
C GLY A 56 10.88 -7.16 -11.24
N LYS A 57 10.86 -8.49 -11.46
CA LYS A 57 9.97 -9.12 -12.44
C LYS A 57 8.51 -9.18 -12.00
N TRP A 58 8.25 -9.50 -10.74
CA TRP A 58 6.90 -9.78 -10.24
C TRP A 58 6.20 -8.60 -9.59
N PHE A 59 6.96 -7.58 -9.19
CA PHE A 59 6.44 -6.43 -8.47
C PHE A 59 5.32 -5.71 -9.24
N LEU A 60 5.58 -5.27 -10.47
CA LEU A 60 4.59 -4.52 -11.25
C LEU A 60 3.34 -5.36 -11.60
N PRO A 61 3.46 -6.61 -12.09
CA PRO A 61 2.29 -7.48 -12.30
C PRO A 61 1.46 -7.68 -11.02
N ALA A 62 2.11 -7.86 -9.86
CA ALA A 62 1.42 -8.03 -8.60
C ALA A 62 0.65 -6.78 -8.17
N GLN A 63 1.21 -5.58 -8.33
CA GLN A 63 0.50 -4.33 -8.00
C GLN A 63 -0.67 -4.06 -8.95
N LEU A 64 -0.52 -4.35 -10.25
CA LEU A 64 -1.62 -4.23 -11.21
C LEU A 64 -2.78 -5.17 -10.85
N LEU A 65 -2.48 -6.44 -10.54
CA LEU A 65 -3.48 -7.41 -10.11
C LEU A 65 -4.15 -6.98 -8.80
N ARG A 66 -3.37 -6.50 -7.82
CA ARG A 66 -3.89 -6.01 -6.54
C ARG A 66 -4.85 -4.84 -6.73
N GLY A 67 -4.48 -3.84 -7.52
CA GLY A 67 -5.35 -2.71 -7.86
C GLY A 67 -6.63 -3.15 -8.56
N LEU A 68 -6.55 -4.16 -9.43
CA LEU A 68 -7.71 -4.67 -10.16
C LEU A 68 -8.70 -5.34 -9.21
N LEU A 69 -8.21 -6.24 -8.36
CA LEU A 69 -9.03 -6.92 -7.34
C LEU A 69 -9.67 -5.92 -6.37
N MET A 70 -8.91 -4.91 -5.94
CA MET A 70 -9.42 -3.84 -5.10
C MET A 70 -10.51 -3.02 -5.82
N SER A 71 -10.42 -2.80 -7.13
CA SER A 71 -11.45 -2.05 -7.85
C SER A 71 -12.80 -2.79 -7.91
N PHE A 72 -12.80 -4.12 -7.97
CA PHE A 72 -14.02 -4.93 -8.09
C PHE A 72 -14.92 -4.82 -6.86
N ILE A 73 -14.34 -4.67 -5.67
CA ILE A 73 -15.14 -4.56 -4.43
C ILE A 73 -15.97 -3.28 -4.38
N LEU A 74 -15.64 -2.29 -5.21
CA LEU A 74 -16.33 -1.00 -5.25
C LEU A 74 -17.55 -1.00 -6.18
N TYR A 75 -17.69 -2.01 -7.04
CA TYR A 75 -18.79 -2.06 -8.02
C TYR A 75 -20.17 -1.96 -7.38
N PRO A 76 -20.48 -2.64 -6.26
CA PRO A 76 -21.79 -2.54 -5.63
C PRO A 76 -22.11 -1.16 -5.06
N ILE A 77 -21.09 -0.33 -4.80
CA ILE A 77 -21.21 0.97 -4.15
C ILE A 77 -20.78 2.13 -5.05
N ILE A 78 -20.63 1.92 -6.35
CA ILE A 78 -20.11 2.96 -7.26
C ILE A 78 -21.03 4.21 -7.31
N ILE A 79 -22.35 4.00 -7.29
CA ILE A 79 -23.35 5.08 -7.32
C ILE A 79 -23.24 5.96 -6.07
N PRO A 80 -23.34 5.42 -4.83
CA PRO A 80 -23.22 6.26 -3.64
C PRO A 80 -21.82 6.88 -3.48
N LEU A 81 -20.76 6.26 -4.02
CA LEU A 81 -19.44 6.88 -4.05
C LEU A 81 -19.39 8.14 -4.92
N GLY A 82 -20.12 8.17 -6.04
CA GLY A 82 -20.23 9.34 -6.91
C GLY A 82 -21.06 10.49 -6.34
N GLU A 83 -21.81 10.25 -5.27
CA GLU A 83 -22.59 11.27 -4.57
C GLU A 83 -21.81 11.91 -3.40
N LEU A 84 -20.64 11.36 -3.05
CA LEU A 84 -19.81 11.90 -1.97
C LEU A 84 -19.19 13.23 -2.38
N SER A 85 -19.13 14.17 -1.43
CA SER A 85 -18.28 15.34 -1.60
C SER A 85 -16.80 14.92 -1.69
N PHE A 86 -15.98 15.75 -2.34
CA PHE A 86 -14.54 15.51 -2.47
C PHE A 86 -13.86 15.10 -1.16
N GLY A 87 -14.15 15.82 -0.07
CA GLY A 87 -13.57 15.54 1.25
C GLY A 87 -14.02 14.18 1.81
N MET A 88 -15.28 13.79 1.60
CA MET A 88 -15.80 12.49 2.04
C MET A 88 -15.24 11.35 1.20
N SER A 89 -15.12 11.53 -0.12
CA SER A 89 -14.45 10.56 -1.00
C SER A 89 -12.99 10.38 -0.59
N PHE A 90 -12.27 11.48 -0.34
CA PHE A 90 -10.88 11.43 0.11
C PHE A 90 -10.74 10.63 1.40
N LEU A 91 -11.55 10.96 2.42
CA LEU A 91 -11.52 10.25 3.70
C LEU A 91 -11.90 8.79 3.57
N PHE A 92 -12.87 8.46 2.71
CA PHE A 92 -13.27 7.08 2.43
C PHE A 92 -12.11 6.27 1.84
N PHE A 93 -11.47 6.75 0.76
CA PHE A 93 -10.38 6.03 0.11
C PHE A 93 -9.09 6.05 0.92
N PHE A 94 -8.79 7.15 1.62
CA PHE A 94 -7.70 7.20 2.59
C PHE A 94 -7.91 6.15 3.67
N GLY A 95 -9.10 6.10 4.29
CA GLY A 95 -9.44 5.13 5.33
C GLY A 95 -9.40 3.70 4.81
N LEU A 96 -9.89 3.46 3.59
CA LEU A 96 -9.86 2.14 2.97
C LEU A 96 -8.41 1.62 2.84
N VAL A 97 -7.48 2.46 2.39
CA VAL A 97 -6.07 2.04 2.27
C VAL A 97 -5.38 2.03 3.63
N PHE A 98 -5.44 3.13 4.38
CA PHE A 98 -4.69 3.28 5.62
C PHE A 98 -5.19 2.39 6.76
N ILE A 99 -6.51 2.17 6.88
CA ILE A 99 -7.06 1.37 7.97
C ILE A 99 -7.14 -0.08 7.53
N PHE A 100 -7.89 -0.39 6.47
CA PHE A 100 -8.15 -1.79 6.12
C PHE A 100 -6.96 -2.52 5.52
N THR A 101 -6.15 -1.85 4.68
CA THR A 101 -5.01 -2.54 4.04
C THR A 101 -3.74 -2.56 4.89
N HIS A 102 -3.71 -1.76 5.98
CA HIS A 102 -2.51 -1.57 6.80
C HIS A 102 -2.77 -1.87 8.27
N ILE A 103 -3.39 -0.95 9.01
CA ILE A 103 -3.52 -1.05 10.48
C ILE A 103 -4.33 -2.29 10.90
N ALA A 104 -5.44 -2.56 10.21
CA ALA A 104 -6.35 -3.67 10.47
C ALA A 104 -6.12 -4.88 9.54
N CYS A 105 -4.98 -4.92 8.84
CA CYS A 105 -4.65 -6.02 7.96
C CYS A 105 -4.44 -7.31 8.76
N ALA A 106 -5.02 -8.42 8.29
CA ALA A 106 -4.91 -9.74 8.93
C ALA A 106 -3.51 -10.37 8.83
N ALA A 107 -2.65 -9.90 7.92
CA ALA A 107 -1.29 -10.40 7.80
C ALA A 107 -0.39 -9.69 8.85
N PRO A 108 0.20 -10.42 9.81
CA PRO A 108 1.02 -9.79 10.84
C PRO A 108 2.24 -9.08 10.24
N CYS A 109 2.37 -7.78 10.51
CA CYS A 109 3.52 -6.97 10.10
C CYS A 109 3.90 -6.00 11.23
N SER A 110 5.17 -5.60 11.33
CA SER A 110 5.70 -4.84 12.48
C SER A 110 5.03 -3.48 12.75
N ASP A 111 4.19 -3.05 11.83
CA ASP A 111 3.52 -1.77 11.71
C ASP A 111 1.99 -1.85 11.83
N ASN A 112 1.43 -3.01 12.16
CA ASN A 112 -0.01 -3.21 12.31
C ASN A 112 -0.40 -3.92 13.62
N ILE A 113 -1.70 -3.98 13.89
CA ILE A 113 -2.25 -4.53 15.14
C ILE A 113 -1.90 -6.01 15.28
N GLU A 114 -2.09 -6.79 14.22
CA GLU A 114 -1.78 -8.23 14.20
C GLU A 114 -0.30 -8.48 14.49
N GLY A 115 0.61 -7.67 13.93
CA GLY A 115 2.02 -7.85 14.20
C GLY A 115 2.42 -7.52 15.63
N PHE A 116 1.79 -6.51 16.25
CA PHE A 116 1.99 -6.23 17.67
C PHE A 116 1.59 -7.41 18.57
N VAL A 117 0.56 -8.17 18.17
CA VAL A 117 0.07 -9.33 18.94
C VAL A 117 0.89 -10.59 18.67
N TYR A 118 1.23 -10.87 17.42
CA TYR A 118 1.72 -12.19 17.00
C TYR A 118 3.21 -12.25 16.63
N LEU A 119 3.87 -11.13 16.32
CA LEU A 119 5.29 -11.16 15.96
C LEU A 119 6.16 -11.26 17.21
N LYS A 120 7.28 -11.98 17.07
CA LYS A 120 8.32 -11.99 18.10
C LYS A 120 8.90 -10.58 18.29
N GLU A 121 9.30 -10.23 19.51
CA GLU A 121 9.85 -8.90 19.84
C GLU A 121 11.00 -8.47 18.92
N ARG A 122 11.82 -9.41 18.43
CA ARG A 122 12.90 -9.10 17.47
C ARG A 122 12.42 -8.42 16.19
N TYR A 123 11.15 -8.60 15.82
CA TYR A 123 10.52 -8.00 14.63
C TYR A 123 9.79 -6.68 14.96
N LEU A 124 9.66 -6.33 16.25
CA LEU A 124 8.99 -5.13 16.72
C LEU A 124 10.03 -4.05 16.99
N ASN A 125 10.08 -3.03 16.13
CA ASN A 125 10.99 -1.91 16.27
C ASN A 125 10.26 -0.58 16.05
N LYS A 126 10.32 0.32 17.03
CA LYS A 126 9.63 1.63 16.98
C LYS A 126 10.04 2.48 15.80
N THR A 127 11.33 2.51 15.46
CA THR A 127 11.84 3.29 14.33
C THR A 127 11.27 2.75 13.01
N MET A 128 11.20 1.43 12.85
CA MET A 128 10.57 0.84 11.66
C MET A 128 9.08 1.09 11.61
N PHE A 129 8.38 0.94 12.74
CA PHE A 129 6.97 1.26 12.86
C PHE A 129 6.69 2.66 12.29
N PHE A 130 7.41 3.69 12.75
CA PHE A 130 7.21 5.05 12.25
C PHE A 130 7.59 5.24 10.78
N LYS A 131 8.64 4.57 10.29
CA LYS A 131 9.02 4.61 8.86
C LYS A 131 7.91 4.03 7.98
N PHE A 132 7.35 2.89 8.36
CA PHE A 132 6.22 2.28 7.66
C PHE A 132 4.94 3.11 7.76
N GLN A 133 4.63 3.68 8.94
CA GLN A 133 3.50 4.60 9.07
C GLN A 133 3.63 5.79 8.13
N PHE A 134 4.83 6.37 8.01
CA PHE A 134 5.08 7.47 7.10
C PHE A 134 4.84 7.08 5.64
N GLU A 135 5.37 5.93 5.20
CA GLU A 135 5.13 5.37 3.87
C GLU A 135 3.62 5.19 3.59
N MET A 136 2.90 4.60 4.54
CA MET A 136 1.48 4.31 4.38
C MET A 136 0.59 5.56 4.44
N ILE A 137 0.97 6.58 5.20
CA ILE A 137 0.30 7.89 5.19
C ILE A 137 0.46 8.54 3.81
N ILE A 138 1.67 8.55 3.24
CA ILE A 138 1.91 9.10 1.90
C ILE A 138 1.12 8.34 0.85
N TYR A 139 1.21 7.00 0.90
CA TYR A 139 0.52 6.14 -0.04
C TYR A 139 -0.99 6.36 -0.01
N SER A 140 -1.59 6.28 1.18
CA SER A 140 -3.03 6.41 1.36
C SER A 140 -3.53 7.82 1.02
N SER A 141 -2.76 8.86 1.35
CA SER A 141 -3.10 10.25 1.01
C SER A 141 -3.06 10.48 -0.49
N LEU A 142 -1.98 10.08 -1.15
CA LEU A 142 -1.82 10.24 -2.59
C LEU A 142 -2.89 9.44 -3.35
N PHE A 143 -3.16 8.22 -2.89
CA PHE A 143 -4.20 7.36 -3.45
C PHE A 143 -5.59 7.99 -3.30
N GLY A 144 -5.97 8.37 -2.08
CA GLY A 144 -7.27 8.98 -1.79
C GLY A 144 -7.49 10.28 -2.55
N LEU A 145 -6.48 11.15 -2.65
CA LEU A 145 -6.54 12.39 -3.42
C LEU A 145 -6.76 12.11 -4.90
N LEU A 146 -5.95 11.26 -5.51
CA LEU A 146 -6.03 11.00 -6.95
C LEU A 146 -7.34 10.33 -7.34
N VAL A 147 -7.83 9.36 -6.54
CA VAL A 147 -9.14 8.74 -6.79
C VAL A 147 -10.25 9.78 -6.71
N SER A 148 -10.23 10.63 -5.69
CA SER A 148 -11.27 11.64 -5.46
C SER A 148 -11.18 12.83 -6.41
N LEU A 149 -10.10 12.98 -7.18
CA LEU A 149 -9.94 14.05 -8.18
C LEU A 149 -10.24 13.56 -9.60
N ILE A 150 -9.93 12.30 -9.91
CA ILE A 150 -9.92 11.77 -11.28
C ILE A 150 -11.14 10.89 -11.57
N ILE A 151 -11.63 10.18 -10.56
CA ILE A 151 -12.68 9.15 -10.73
C ILE A 151 -14.05 9.69 -10.31
N PHE A 152 -14.12 10.32 -9.14
CA PHE A 152 -15.33 10.89 -8.54
C PHE A 152 -15.16 12.40 -8.42
#